data_AF-A0A8I2K2Z9-F1
#
_entry.id   AF-A0A8I2K2Z9-F1
#
_cell.length_a   1.000
_cell.length_b   1.000
_cell.length_c   1.000
_cell.angle_alpha   90.00
_cell.angle_beta   90.00
_cell.angle_gamma   90.00
#
_symmetry.space_group_name_H-M   'P 1'
#
loop_
_entity.id
_entity.type
_entity.pdbx_description
1 polymer ?
#
loop_
_entity_poly.entity_id
_entity_poly.type
_entity_poly.pdbx_seq_one_letter_code
_entity_poly.pdbx_strand_id
1 'polypeptide(L)'
;MKNRKPYQNSVVLFLVIGILFLLVLFPMHSPGKSQKGRFKAIIDLLFQQKRYDAAEACCRRLLGKPQKQCYRCLGDAFFNIGDYKKAGEYYRKCEYTEGHLRIIDVYLQMKAYERALAYCEKLQLISPEAYGQMVHRMGIAHFGLGNYEKAVEYFEEAMPSAPRAAAYERLAEIYHQKDNKTSAKIYYNKAVRDYEFLLKHFFYEWKNEYITPLRRCIARRDQYEKTAGEKEKQVLLNRVLQGVGKYCQKMKNSAFHFFCQEEIVELIDFSVEAAHIEKIPKEYRGIEVLPWIKNTYLYEYQLIKEGKEINETRTLIKQNSFKKNQADAPLLTRGHKYEKLIFGPLALLSEFWQYRFYFNVLREEKLWGEDTAVIEAIPLHLYAQNHLFGSIWISKNDFTVLKIQWNPRSIGRSHQIEKKARALDAAPNITFFAEFREKKRGIRFPSRYYLEEAYINKKGKKYVRLRQDVTLKDYMFFVVASEVVETKPGTLKRR
;
A
#
# COMPACT_ATOMS: atom_id res chain seq x y z
N MET A 1 -75.03 -33.86 6.21
CA MET A 1 -74.35 -32.89 5.31
C MET A 1 -73.86 -31.69 6.09
N LYS A 2 -72.54 -31.61 6.30
CA LYS A 2 -71.70 -30.44 6.65
C LYS A 2 -70.52 -30.98 7.43
N ASN A 3 -69.32 -31.01 6.84
CA ASN A 3 -68.16 -30.63 7.63
C ASN A 3 -67.00 -30.11 6.79
N ARG A 4 -66.45 -29.03 7.33
CA ARG A 4 -65.41 -28.14 6.85
C ARG A 4 -64.05 -28.87 6.69
N LYS A 5 -63.25 -28.45 5.71
CA LYS A 5 -61.79 -28.34 5.84
C LYS A 5 -61.38 -26.87 5.61
N PRO A 6 -61.16 -26.07 6.66
CA PRO A 6 -60.76 -24.66 6.54
C PRO A 6 -59.25 -24.43 6.75
N TYR A 7 -58.40 -25.44 6.57
CA TYR A 7 -56.99 -25.40 7.01
C TYR A 7 -55.92 -25.20 5.93
N GLN A 8 -56.24 -25.24 4.63
CA GLN A 8 -55.23 -25.02 3.57
C GLN A 8 -55.12 -23.56 3.10
N ASN A 9 -56.23 -22.82 3.05
CA ASN A 9 -56.19 -21.40 2.68
C ASN A 9 -55.65 -20.51 3.81
N SER A 10 -55.78 -20.94 5.06
CA SER A 10 -55.29 -20.23 6.24
C SER A 10 -53.76 -20.29 6.35
N VAL A 11 -53.10 -21.41 6.02
CA VAL A 11 -51.62 -21.49 6.06
C VAL A 11 -50.98 -20.62 4.97
N VAL A 12 -51.57 -20.56 3.77
CA VAL A 12 -51.11 -19.66 2.69
C VAL A 12 -51.38 -18.20 3.06
N LEU A 13 -52.52 -17.90 3.67
CA LEU A 13 -52.85 -16.55 4.14
C LEU A 13 -51.93 -16.12 5.30
N PHE A 14 -51.61 -17.00 6.26
CA PHE A 14 -50.67 -16.72 7.35
C PHE A 14 -49.21 -16.57 6.88
N LEU A 15 -48.79 -17.26 5.81
CA LEU A 15 -47.46 -17.08 5.20
C LEU A 15 -47.37 -15.80 4.37
N VAL A 16 -48.43 -15.44 3.63
CA VAL A 16 -48.52 -14.16 2.92
C VAL A 16 -48.63 -13.00 3.91
N ILE A 17 -49.40 -13.17 4.98
CA ILE A 17 -49.45 -12.23 6.12
C ILE A 17 -48.11 -12.18 6.82
N GLY A 18 -47.36 -13.28 7.00
CA GLY A 18 -46.03 -13.27 7.60
C GLY A 18 -44.97 -12.52 6.78
N ILE A 19 -45.04 -12.62 5.45
CA ILE A 19 -44.20 -11.86 4.51
C ILE A 19 -44.64 -10.39 4.45
N LEU A 20 -45.94 -10.10 4.52
CA LEU A 20 -46.48 -8.74 4.69
C LEU A 20 -46.19 -8.17 6.10
N PHE A 21 -46.09 -9.01 7.14
CA PHE A 21 -45.73 -8.65 8.51
C PHE A 21 -44.27 -8.21 8.58
N LEU A 22 -43.39 -8.90 7.83
CA LEU A 22 -42.01 -8.47 7.60
C LEU A 22 -41.90 -7.15 6.82
N LEU A 23 -42.90 -6.82 6.00
CA LEU A 23 -42.99 -5.54 5.27
C LEU A 23 -43.60 -4.40 6.11
N VAL A 24 -44.44 -4.71 7.11
CA VAL A 24 -45.20 -3.71 7.91
C VAL A 24 -44.57 -3.45 9.30
N LEU A 25 -43.91 -4.42 9.93
CA LEU A 25 -43.32 -4.26 11.28
C LEU A 25 -41.80 -4.07 11.31
N PHE A 26 -41.08 -4.16 10.18
CA PHE A 26 -39.74 -3.58 10.15
C PHE A 26 -39.93 -2.06 10.05
N PRO A 27 -39.63 -1.29 11.11
CA PRO A 27 -39.91 0.13 11.08
C PRO A 27 -39.23 0.74 9.86
N MET A 28 -39.92 1.69 9.21
CA MET A 28 -39.29 2.60 8.24
C MET A 28 -38.16 3.44 8.88
N HIS A 29 -37.80 3.17 10.14
CA HIS A 29 -36.73 3.78 10.93
C HIS A 29 -35.91 2.71 11.69
N SER A 30 -35.26 1.78 10.98
CA SER A 30 -34.06 1.12 11.53
C SER A 30 -32.84 1.84 10.95
N PRO A 31 -32.11 2.67 11.72
CA PRO A 31 -30.94 3.38 11.20
C PRO A 31 -29.83 2.35 10.96
N GLY A 32 -29.59 1.94 9.70
CA GLY A 32 -28.39 1.18 9.34
C GLY A 32 -28.45 0.22 8.14
N LYS A 33 -29.63 -0.27 7.69
CA LYS A 33 -29.69 -1.21 6.54
C LYS A 33 -30.25 -0.54 5.29
N SER A 34 -29.42 -0.39 4.26
CA SER A 34 -29.83 0.12 2.94
C SER A 34 -30.95 -0.75 2.33
N GLN A 35 -31.83 -0.17 1.50
CA GLN A 35 -32.90 -0.91 0.80
C GLN A 35 -32.36 -2.15 0.05
N LYS A 36 -31.14 -2.07 -0.51
CA LYS A 36 -30.40 -3.16 -1.15
C LYS A 36 -30.17 -4.36 -0.21
N GLY A 37 -29.81 -4.11 1.05
CA GLY A 37 -29.59 -5.17 2.04
C GLY A 37 -30.88 -5.91 2.43
N ARG A 38 -32.02 -5.21 2.42
CA ARG A 38 -33.34 -5.81 2.71
C ARG A 38 -33.79 -6.77 1.60
N PHE A 39 -33.64 -6.38 0.33
CA PHE A 39 -34.02 -7.25 -0.80
C PHE A 39 -33.16 -8.51 -0.88
N LYS A 40 -31.85 -8.36 -0.68
CA LYS A 40 -30.92 -9.50 -0.66
C LYS A 40 -31.34 -10.53 0.39
N ALA A 41 -31.63 -10.10 1.62
CA ALA A 41 -32.01 -11.01 2.71
C ALA A 41 -33.31 -11.79 2.41
N ILE A 42 -34.31 -11.14 1.80
CA ILE A 42 -35.58 -11.80 1.43
C ILE A 42 -35.33 -12.84 0.33
N ILE A 43 -34.57 -12.49 -0.70
CA ILE A 43 -34.24 -13.39 -1.81
C ILE A 43 -33.43 -14.59 -1.28
N ASP A 44 -32.39 -14.34 -0.48
CA ASP A 44 -31.56 -15.39 0.10
C ASP A 44 -32.40 -16.38 0.93
N LEU A 45 -33.35 -15.89 1.73
CA LEU A 45 -34.26 -16.72 2.53
C LEU A 45 -35.21 -17.56 1.66
N LEU A 46 -35.75 -16.99 0.58
CA LEU A 46 -36.63 -17.73 -0.34
C LEU A 46 -35.85 -18.79 -1.14
N PHE A 47 -34.60 -18.50 -1.50
CA PHE A 47 -33.71 -19.46 -2.17
C PHE A 47 -33.30 -20.60 -1.23
N GLN A 48 -33.06 -20.32 0.06
CA GLN A 48 -32.85 -21.36 1.09
C GLN A 48 -34.06 -22.29 1.21
N GLN A 49 -35.28 -21.76 1.06
CA GLN A 49 -36.51 -22.55 1.05
C GLN A 49 -36.82 -23.20 -0.31
N LYS A 50 -35.95 -23.04 -1.33
CA LYS A 50 -36.16 -23.47 -2.72
C LYS A 50 -37.44 -22.90 -3.37
N ARG A 51 -37.92 -21.75 -2.89
CA ARG A 51 -39.14 -21.07 -3.37
C ARG A 51 -38.79 -20.03 -4.43
N TYR A 52 -38.25 -20.49 -5.56
CA TYR A 52 -37.75 -19.61 -6.62
C TYR A 52 -38.85 -18.74 -7.25
N ASP A 53 -40.03 -19.31 -7.52
CA ASP A 53 -41.15 -18.57 -8.10
C ASP A 53 -41.66 -17.46 -7.16
N ALA A 54 -41.60 -17.70 -5.85
CA ALA A 54 -41.94 -16.70 -4.85
C ALA A 54 -40.90 -15.57 -4.81
N ALA A 55 -39.61 -15.89 -4.99
CA ALA A 55 -38.55 -14.88 -5.10
C ALA A 55 -38.73 -14.00 -6.35
N GLU A 56 -39.03 -14.62 -7.50
CA GLU A 56 -39.34 -13.89 -8.72
C GLU A 56 -40.60 -13.03 -8.58
N ALA A 57 -41.68 -13.57 -8.01
CA ALA A 57 -42.92 -12.86 -7.76
C ALA A 57 -42.73 -11.67 -6.80
N CYS A 58 -41.90 -11.84 -5.76
CA CYS A 58 -41.54 -10.76 -4.84
C CYS A 58 -40.87 -9.61 -5.59
N CYS A 59 -39.91 -9.91 -6.47
CA CYS A 59 -39.26 -8.90 -7.30
C CYS A 59 -40.20 -8.25 -8.33
N ARG A 60 -41.20 -8.97 -8.85
CA ARG A 60 -42.22 -8.43 -9.77
C ARG A 60 -43.25 -7.54 -9.09
N ARG A 61 -43.63 -7.84 -7.84
CA ARG A 61 -44.70 -7.14 -7.09
C ARG A 61 -44.26 -5.78 -6.51
N LEU A 62 -42.95 -5.56 -6.39
CA LEU A 62 -42.34 -4.28 -6.01
C LEU A 62 -42.23 -3.35 -7.23
N LEU A 63 -43.36 -2.84 -7.73
CA LEU A 63 -43.40 -2.01 -8.95
C LEU A 63 -42.94 -0.56 -8.67
N GLY A 64 -41.73 -0.22 -9.15
CA GLY A 64 -41.12 1.12 -9.14
C GLY A 64 -39.60 1.09 -9.48
N LYS A 65 -38.88 2.23 -9.39
CA LYS A 65 -37.41 2.34 -9.58
C LYS A 65 -36.50 1.29 -8.87
N PRO A 66 -36.88 0.62 -7.74
CA PRO A 66 -36.11 -0.51 -7.19
C PRO A 66 -36.01 -1.80 -8.04
N GLN A 67 -36.68 -1.88 -9.20
CA GLN A 67 -36.75 -3.08 -10.05
C GLN A 67 -35.36 -3.60 -10.50
N LYS A 68 -34.45 -2.69 -10.91
CA LYS A 68 -33.11 -3.04 -11.42
C LYS A 68 -32.18 -3.61 -10.33
N GLN A 69 -32.39 -3.21 -9.07
CA GLN A 69 -31.63 -3.74 -7.92
C GLN A 69 -32.13 -5.13 -7.52
N CYS A 70 -33.44 -5.37 -7.62
CA CYS A 70 -34.05 -6.68 -7.40
C CYS A 70 -33.57 -7.72 -8.44
N TYR A 71 -33.50 -7.36 -9.72
CA TYR A 71 -32.99 -8.27 -10.75
C TYR A 71 -31.53 -8.67 -10.54
N ARG A 72 -30.68 -7.76 -10.04
CA ARG A 72 -29.30 -8.12 -9.69
C ARG A 72 -29.24 -9.14 -8.57
N CYS A 73 -30.05 -8.94 -7.52
CA CYS A 73 -30.09 -9.88 -6.40
C CYS A 73 -30.64 -11.25 -6.81
N LEU A 74 -31.62 -11.32 -7.70
CA LEU A 74 -32.06 -12.57 -8.31
C LEU A 74 -30.98 -13.21 -9.17
N GLY A 75 -30.28 -12.42 -9.99
CA GLY A 75 -29.14 -12.88 -10.78
C GLY A 75 -28.06 -13.50 -9.89
N ASP A 76 -27.66 -12.80 -8.82
CA ASP A 76 -26.68 -13.27 -7.84
C ASP A 76 -27.14 -14.58 -7.17
N ALA A 77 -28.43 -14.70 -6.84
CA ALA A 77 -28.99 -15.88 -6.21
C ALA A 77 -29.03 -17.10 -7.17
N PHE A 78 -29.45 -16.90 -8.42
CA PHE A 78 -29.43 -17.95 -9.45
C PHE A 78 -28.00 -18.37 -9.80
N PHE A 79 -27.06 -17.41 -9.84
CA PHE A 79 -25.64 -17.68 -10.04
C PHE A 79 -25.08 -18.57 -8.93
N ASN A 80 -25.40 -18.28 -7.67
CA ASN A 80 -24.93 -19.05 -6.51
C ASN A 80 -25.45 -20.50 -6.48
N ILE A 81 -26.64 -20.77 -7.02
CA ILE A 81 -27.18 -22.14 -7.14
C ILE A 81 -26.75 -22.85 -8.43
N GLY A 82 -25.96 -22.20 -9.28
CA GLY A 82 -25.44 -22.77 -10.53
C GLY A 82 -26.38 -22.70 -11.73
N ASP A 83 -27.54 -22.04 -11.63
CA ASP A 83 -28.43 -21.79 -12.77
C ASP A 83 -27.96 -20.55 -13.56
N TYR A 84 -26.85 -20.74 -14.27
CA TYR A 84 -26.18 -19.71 -15.04
C TYR A 84 -27.05 -19.14 -16.18
N LYS A 85 -27.98 -19.94 -16.70
CA LYS A 85 -28.92 -19.51 -17.75
C LYS A 85 -29.87 -18.45 -17.19
N LYS A 86 -30.57 -18.75 -16.08
CA LYS A 86 -31.45 -17.77 -15.44
C LYS A 86 -30.69 -16.58 -14.88
N ALA A 87 -29.49 -16.80 -14.31
CA ALA A 87 -28.64 -15.72 -13.84
C ALA A 87 -28.35 -14.71 -14.96
N GLY A 88 -27.93 -15.19 -16.14
CA GLY A 88 -27.68 -14.36 -17.31
C GLY A 88 -28.92 -13.60 -17.81
N GLU A 89 -30.10 -14.22 -17.79
CA GLU A 89 -31.37 -13.56 -18.15
C GLU A 89 -31.70 -12.39 -17.21
N TYR A 90 -31.50 -12.56 -15.90
CA TYR A 90 -31.75 -11.51 -14.91
C TYR A 90 -30.69 -10.40 -14.95
N TYR A 91 -29.42 -10.73 -15.19
CA TYR A 91 -28.38 -9.72 -15.35
C TYR A 91 -28.60 -8.84 -16.59
N ARG A 92 -29.14 -9.39 -17.70
CA ARG A 92 -29.52 -8.58 -18.87
C ARG A 92 -30.61 -7.56 -18.56
N LYS A 93 -31.54 -7.86 -17.64
CA LYS A 93 -32.62 -6.96 -17.21
C LYS A 93 -32.15 -5.81 -16.32
N CYS A 94 -30.87 -5.80 -15.90
CA CYS A 94 -30.33 -4.77 -15.02
C CYS A 94 -29.99 -3.45 -15.75
N GLU A 95 -29.70 -3.46 -17.05
CA GLU A 95 -29.40 -2.27 -17.90
C GLU A 95 -28.37 -1.28 -17.32
N TYR A 96 -27.28 -1.78 -16.72
CA TYR A 96 -26.12 -0.97 -16.33
C TYR A 96 -24.83 -1.79 -16.42
N THR A 97 -23.69 -1.11 -16.47
CA THR A 97 -22.34 -1.67 -16.62
C THR A 97 -22.05 -2.88 -15.71
N GLU A 98 -22.40 -2.80 -14.42
CA GLU A 98 -22.25 -3.91 -13.47
C GLU A 98 -23.08 -5.16 -13.86
N GLY A 99 -24.26 -5.02 -14.47
CA GLY A 99 -25.01 -6.17 -14.99
C GLY A 99 -24.31 -6.86 -16.15
N HIS A 100 -23.66 -6.08 -17.03
CA HIS A 100 -22.83 -6.62 -18.11
C HIS A 100 -21.58 -7.34 -17.60
N LEU A 101 -20.93 -6.80 -16.58
CA LEU A 101 -19.79 -7.46 -15.91
C LEU A 101 -20.19 -8.82 -15.32
N ARG A 102 -21.41 -8.93 -14.76
CA ARG A 102 -21.93 -10.20 -14.23
C ARG A 102 -22.25 -11.23 -15.32
N ILE A 103 -22.61 -10.80 -16.53
CA ILE A 103 -22.77 -11.70 -17.68
C ILE A 103 -21.41 -12.29 -18.09
N ILE A 104 -20.35 -11.49 -18.03
CA ILE A 104 -18.98 -11.99 -18.25
C ILE A 104 -18.65 -13.04 -17.17
N ASP A 105 -18.97 -12.77 -15.90
CA ASP A 105 -18.76 -13.75 -14.81
C ASP A 105 -19.52 -15.06 -15.06
N VAL A 106 -20.74 -14.99 -15.59
CA VAL A 106 -21.51 -16.18 -16.01
C VAL A 106 -20.76 -16.99 -17.06
N TYR A 107 -20.26 -16.35 -18.12
CA TYR A 107 -19.50 -17.06 -19.16
C TYR A 107 -18.19 -17.66 -18.61
N LEU A 108 -17.50 -16.95 -17.70
CA LEU A 108 -16.30 -17.46 -17.04
C LEU A 108 -16.61 -18.71 -16.19
N GLN A 109 -17.71 -18.74 -15.43
CA GLN A 109 -18.11 -19.92 -14.66
C GLN A 109 -18.49 -21.11 -15.54
N MET A 110 -19.12 -20.84 -16.68
CA MET A 110 -19.42 -21.85 -17.69
C MET A 110 -18.18 -22.33 -18.47
N LYS A 111 -16.98 -21.78 -18.18
CA LYS A 111 -15.74 -22.00 -18.93
C LYS A 111 -15.85 -21.66 -20.43
N ALA A 112 -16.79 -20.80 -20.80
CA ALA A 112 -16.98 -20.32 -22.16
C ALA A 112 -16.11 -19.07 -22.39
N TYR A 113 -14.79 -19.24 -22.35
CA TYR A 113 -13.83 -18.14 -22.27
C TYR A 113 -13.83 -17.25 -23.53
N GLU A 114 -13.99 -17.83 -24.71
CA GLU A 114 -14.07 -17.08 -25.98
C GLU A 114 -15.33 -16.21 -26.02
N ARG A 115 -16.46 -16.72 -25.49
CA ARG A 115 -17.69 -15.93 -25.37
C ARG A 115 -17.55 -14.83 -24.32
N ALA A 116 -16.81 -15.08 -23.24
CA ALA A 116 -16.50 -14.05 -22.24
C ALA A 116 -15.67 -12.91 -22.87
N LEU A 117 -14.63 -13.23 -23.66
CA LEU A 117 -13.80 -12.24 -24.36
C LEU A 117 -14.59 -11.44 -25.40
N ALA A 118 -15.38 -12.10 -26.24
CA ALA A 118 -16.24 -11.43 -27.21
C ALA A 118 -17.25 -10.47 -26.52
N TYR A 119 -17.71 -10.84 -25.32
CA TYR A 119 -18.58 -9.97 -24.53
C TYR A 119 -17.83 -8.81 -23.87
N CYS A 120 -16.57 -9.00 -23.45
CA CYS A 120 -15.69 -7.93 -23.00
C CYS A 120 -15.48 -6.89 -24.12
N GLU A 121 -15.14 -7.31 -25.33
CA GLU A 121 -14.98 -6.41 -26.48
C GLU A 121 -16.25 -5.60 -26.75
N LYS A 122 -17.42 -6.26 -26.70
CA LYS A 122 -18.70 -5.59 -26.82
C LYS A 122 -18.94 -4.57 -25.70
N LEU A 123 -18.63 -4.94 -24.45
CA LEU A 123 -18.83 -4.05 -23.31
C LEU A 123 -17.88 -2.84 -23.38
N GLN A 124 -16.65 -3.02 -23.85
CA GLN A 124 -15.69 -1.94 -24.03
C GLN A 124 -16.19 -0.85 -24.97
N LEU A 125 -16.90 -1.23 -26.04
CA LEU A 125 -17.52 -0.29 -26.98
C LEU A 125 -18.68 0.49 -26.36
N ILE A 126 -19.40 -0.11 -25.42
CA ILE A 126 -20.64 0.44 -24.83
C ILE A 126 -20.35 1.22 -23.54
N SER A 127 -19.32 0.85 -22.80
CA SER A 127 -18.93 1.46 -21.52
C SER A 127 -17.41 1.39 -21.34
N PRO A 128 -16.65 2.29 -21.99
CA PRO A 128 -15.19 2.36 -21.85
C PRO A 128 -14.72 2.51 -20.40
N GLU A 129 -15.52 3.14 -19.54
CA GLU A 129 -15.25 3.34 -18.11
C GLU A 129 -15.25 2.02 -17.32
N ALA A 130 -15.85 0.97 -17.87
CA ALA A 130 -15.87 -0.38 -17.28
C ALA A 130 -14.53 -1.11 -17.41
N TYR A 131 -13.61 -0.59 -18.23
CA TYR A 131 -12.38 -1.26 -18.62
C TYR A 131 -11.60 -1.77 -17.40
N GLY A 132 -11.41 -0.94 -16.37
CA GLY A 132 -10.68 -1.35 -15.16
C GLY A 132 -11.28 -2.52 -14.39
N GLN A 133 -12.58 -2.79 -14.50
CA GLN A 133 -13.26 -3.95 -13.90
C GLN A 133 -13.31 -5.16 -14.86
N MET A 134 -13.21 -4.90 -16.16
CA MET A 134 -13.25 -5.90 -17.23
C MET A 134 -11.88 -6.54 -17.45
N VAL A 135 -10.79 -5.78 -17.37
CA VAL A 135 -9.41 -6.23 -17.61
C VAL A 135 -9.06 -7.46 -16.77
N HIS A 136 -9.42 -7.48 -15.49
CA HIS A 136 -9.25 -8.65 -14.63
C HIS A 136 -9.99 -9.91 -15.16
N ARG A 137 -11.18 -9.73 -15.71
CA ARG A 137 -12.00 -10.83 -16.28
C ARG A 137 -11.42 -11.33 -17.61
N MET A 138 -10.84 -10.45 -18.42
CA MET A 138 -10.07 -10.83 -19.61
C MET A 138 -8.86 -11.68 -19.23
N GLY A 139 -8.14 -11.29 -18.16
CA GLY A 139 -7.06 -12.09 -17.59
C GLY A 139 -7.51 -13.50 -17.21
N ILE A 140 -8.67 -13.65 -16.54
CA ILE A 140 -9.25 -14.96 -16.21
C ILE A 140 -9.58 -15.76 -17.47
N ALA A 141 -10.18 -15.14 -18.49
CA ALA A 141 -10.53 -15.82 -19.72
C ALA A 141 -9.27 -16.32 -20.47
N HIS A 142 -8.25 -15.48 -20.60
CA HIS A 142 -6.98 -15.88 -21.21
C HIS A 142 -6.27 -16.98 -20.41
N PHE A 143 -6.32 -16.90 -19.08
CA PHE A 143 -5.82 -17.97 -18.21
C PHE A 143 -6.53 -19.30 -18.47
N GLY A 144 -7.87 -19.28 -18.56
CA GLY A 144 -8.68 -20.46 -18.86
C GLY A 144 -8.40 -21.08 -20.24
N LEU A 145 -7.98 -20.26 -21.20
CA LEU A 145 -7.54 -20.68 -22.54
C LEU A 145 -6.08 -21.15 -22.60
N GLY A 146 -5.34 -21.11 -21.49
CA GLY A 146 -3.91 -21.45 -21.46
C GLY A 146 -2.99 -20.36 -22.04
N ASN A 147 -3.53 -19.18 -22.37
CA ASN A 147 -2.77 -18.04 -22.87
C ASN A 147 -2.10 -17.29 -21.71
N TYR A 148 -1.13 -17.93 -21.06
CA TYR A 148 -0.55 -17.46 -19.80
C TYR A 148 0.14 -16.10 -19.92
N GLU A 149 0.82 -15.82 -21.03
CA GLU A 149 1.53 -14.55 -21.26
C GLU A 149 0.54 -13.37 -21.29
N LYS A 150 -0.53 -13.48 -22.09
CA LYS A 150 -1.61 -12.47 -22.13
C LYS A 150 -2.34 -12.36 -20.80
N ALA A 151 -2.55 -13.48 -20.11
CA ALA A 151 -3.18 -13.46 -18.79
C ALA A 151 -2.35 -12.67 -17.77
N VAL A 152 -1.01 -12.82 -17.78
CA VAL A 152 -0.11 -12.03 -16.93
C VAL A 152 -0.25 -10.54 -17.24
N GLU A 153 -0.17 -10.15 -18.51
CA GLU A 153 -0.31 -8.75 -18.94
C GLU A 153 -1.61 -8.12 -18.39
N TYR A 154 -2.75 -8.78 -18.60
CA TYR A 154 -4.03 -8.28 -18.10
C TYR A 154 -4.13 -8.29 -16.56
N PHE A 155 -3.54 -9.27 -15.87
CA PHE A 155 -3.53 -9.25 -14.40
C PHE A 155 -2.65 -8.15 -13.83
N GLU A 156 -1.52 -7.84 -14.47
CA GLU A 156 -0.66 -6.71 -14.10
C GLU A 156 -1.36 -5.37 -14.37
N GLU A 157 -2.04 -5.26 -15.51
CA GLU A 157 -2.84 -4.08 -15.87
C GLU A 157 -4.06 -3.88 -14.94
N ALA A 158 -4.63 -4.95 -14.39
CA ALA A 158 -5.72 -4.88 -13.42
C ALA A 158 -5.25 -4.49 -12.00
N MET A 159 -3.96 -4.53 -11.66
CA MET A 159 -3.47 -4.24 -10.30
C MET A 159 -3.74 -2.84 -9.74
N PRO A 160 -3.86 -1.77 -10.56
CA PRO A 160 -4.30 -0.46 -10.11
C PRO A 160 -5.75 -0.45 -9.61
N SER A 161 -6.60 -1.41 -10.01
CA SER A 161 -7.99 -1.54 -9.58
C SER A 161 -8.20 -2.62 -8.50
N ALA A 162 -9.25 -2.50 -7.70
CA ALA A 162 -9.72 -3.59 -6.83
C ALA A 162 -10.43 -4.63 -7.73
N PRO A 163 -10.10 -5.94 -7.70
CA PRO A 163 -9.48 -6.67 -6.59
C PRO A 163 -8.04 -7.19 -6.86
N ARG A 164 -7.02 -6.42 -6.46
CA ARG A 164 -5.59 -6.78 -6.53
C ARG A 164 -5.22 -8.13 -5.88
N ALA A 165 -5.83 -8.46 -4.74
CA ALA A 165 -5.56 -9.73 -4.05
C ALA A 165 -5.87 -10.94 -4.95
N ALA A 166 -6.97 -10.86 -5.71
CA ALA A 166 -7.36 -11.89 -6.67
C ALA A 166 -6.41 -11.92 -7.87
N ALA A 167 -5.95 -10.77 -8.37
CA ALA A 167 -4.94 -10.73 -9.44
C ALA A 167 -3.63 -11.42 -9.01
N TYR A 168 -3.16 -11.19 -7.78
CA TYR A 168 -2.00 -11.90 -7.24
C TYR A 168 -2.22 -13.40 -7.08
N GLU A 169 -3.42 -13.82 -6.65
CA GLU A 169 -3.78 -15.24 -6.61
C GLU A 169 -3.69 -15.86 -8.01
N ARG A 170 -4.22 -15.20 -9.05
CA ARG A 170 -4.18 -15.70 -10.43
C ARG A 170 -2.77 -15.75 -11.01
N LEU A 171 -1.93 -14.75 -10.76
CA LEU A 171 -0.52 -14.80 -11.14
C LEU A 171 0.20 -15.96 -10.45
N ALA A 172 -0.09 -16.19 -9.17
CA ALA A 172 0.48 -17.32 -8.44
C ALA A 172 0.06 -18.67 -9.05
N GLU A 173 -1.19 -18.79 -9.48
CA GLU A 173 -1.69 -19.96 -10.22
C GLU A 173 -0.98 -20.13 -11.58
N ILE A 174 -0.78 -19.05 -12.34
CA ILE A 174 -0.04 -19.10 -13.62
C ILE A 174 1.38 -19.62 -13.41
N TYR A 175 2.12 -19.02 -12.47
CA TYR A 175 3.49 -19.45 -12.21
C TYR A 175 3.56 -20.88 -11.64
N HIS A 176 2.55 -21.31 -10.90
CA HIS A 176 2.43 -22.70 -10.48
C HIS A 176 2.26 -23.65 -11.68
N GLN A 177 1.39 -23.31 -12.64
CA GLN A 177 1.20 -24.10 -13.86
C GLN A 177 2.44 -24.14 -14.74
N LYS A 178 3.26 -23.09 -14.72
CA LYS A 178 4.56 -23.02 -15.42
C LYS A 178 5.71 -23.72 -14.65
N ASP A 179 5.41 -24.46 -13.59
CA ASP A 179 6.36 -25.08 -12.64
C ASP A 179 7.39 -24.11 -12.03
N ASN A 180 7.10 -22.80 -12.07
CA ASN A 180 7.92 -21.77 -11.45
C ASN A 180 7.49 -21.58 -9.98
N LYS A 181 7.90 -22.52 -9.15
CA LYS A 181 7.57 -22.58 -7.71
C LYS A 181 7.98 -21.32 -6.95
N THR A 182 9.12 -20.73 -7.29
CA THR A 182 9.64 -19.51 -6.66
C THR A 182 8.71 -18.31 -6.89
N SER A 183 8.37 -18.05 -8.16
CA SER A 183 7.44 -16.96 -8.50
C SER A 183 6.05 -17.23 -7.95
N ALA A 184 5.55 -18.46 -8.06
CA ALA A 184 4.24 -18.83 -7.52
C ALA A 184 4.13 -18.51 -6.03
N LYS A 185 5.14 -18.90 -5.23
CA LYS A 185 5.21 -18.59 -3.80
C LYS A 185 5.24 -17.09 -3.53
N ILE A 186 6.02 -16.31 -4.29
CA ILE A 186 6.08 -14.84 -4.16
C ILE A 186 4.69 -14.23 -4.36
N TYR A 187 3.96 -14.65 -5.40
CA TYR A 187 2.63 -14.12 -5.68
C TYR A 187 1.56 -14.62 -4.68
N TYR A 188 1.63 -15.87 -4.20
CA TYR A 188 0.77 -16.31 -3.10
C TYR A 188 1.02 -15.52 -1.82
N ASN A 189 2.28 -15.20 -1.48
CA ASN A 189 2.59 -14.33 -0.34
C ASN A 189 1.95 -12.94 -0.48
N LYS A 190 1.99 -12.35 -1.68
CA LYS A 190 1.34 -11.07 -1.97
C LYS A 190 -0.19 -11.16 -1.84
N ALA A 191 -0.80 -12.23 -2.37
CA ALA A 191 -2.25 -12.47 -2.27
C ALA A 191 -2.72 -12.65 -0.83
N VAL A 192 -2.07 -13.54 -0.06
CA VAL A 192 -2.35 -13.78 1.38
C VAL A 192 -2.35 -12.46 2.14
N ARG A 193 -1.32 -11.66 1.91
CA ARG A 193 -1.15 -10.38 2.57
C ARG A 193 -2.30 -9.41 2.29
N ASP A 194 -2.66 -9.24 1.02
CA ASP A 194 -3.73 -8.33 0.65
C ASP A 194 -5.08 -8.83 1.19
N TYR A 195 -5.33 -10.14 1.19
CA TYR A 195 -6.53 -10.70 1.81
C TYR A 195 -6.57 -10.49 3.34
N GLU A 196 -5.47 -10.71 4.06
CA GLU A 196 -5.38 -10.42 5.50
C GLU A 196 -5.65 -8.93 5.80
N PHE A 197 -5.12 -8.04 4.96
CA PHE A 197 -5.40 -6.62 5.06
C PHE A 197 -6.89 -6.32 4.88
N LEU A 198 -7.51 -6.85 3.81
CA LEU A 198 -8.94 -6.68 3.53
C LEU A 198 -9.80 -7.18 4.71
N LEU A 199 -9.49 -8.35 5.26
CA LEU A 199 -10.21 -8.93 6.40
C LEU A 199 -10.13 -8.11 7.68
N LYS A 200 -9.01 -7.42 7.91
CA LYS A 200 -8.80 -6.61 9.11
C LYS A 200 -9.49 -5.24 9.03
N HIS A 201 -9.70 -4.71 7.83
CA HIS A 201 -10.15 -3.33 7.62
C HIS A 201 -11.58 -3.19 7.05
N PHE A 202 -12.15 -4.24 6.47
CA PHE A 202 -13.54 -4.21 5.96
C PHE A 202 -14.54 -4.83 6.95
N PHE A 203 -15.79 -4.35 6.90
CA PHE A 203 -16.88 -4.74 7.80
C PHE A 203 -17.17 -6.26 7.78
N TYR A 204 -17.78 -6.76 8.87
CA TYR A 204 -18.07 -8.19 9.08
C TYR A 204 -18.78 -8.87 7.88
N GLU A 205 -19.67 -8.15 7.20
CA GLU A 205 -20.40 -8.65 6.02
C GLU A 205 -19.51 -9.06 4.84
N TRP A 206 -18.31 -8.49 4.71
CA TRP A 206 -17.37 -8.76 3.61
C TRP A 206 -16.26 -9.74 4.02
N LYS A 207 -16.15 -10.07 5.32
CA LYS A 207 -15.10 -10.98 5.80
C LYS A 207 -15.20 -12.36 5.17
N ASN A 208 -16.41 -12.89 5.01
CA ASN A 208 -16.61 -14.21 4.42
C ASN A 208 -16.18 -14.28 2.94
N GLU A 209 -16.20 -13.16 2.22
CA GLU A 209 -15.76 -13.07 0.82
C GLU A 209 -14.23 -13.24 0.68
N TYR A 210 -13.46 -12.81 1.69
CA TYR A 210 -11.99 -12.84 1.65
C TYR A 210 -11.35 -13.99 2.46
N ILE A 211 -12.07 -14.59 3.42
CA ILE A 211 -11.55 -15.71 4.23
C ILE A 211 -11.24 -16.94 3.36
N THR A 212 -12.14 -17.28 2.42
CA THR A 212 -11.99 -18.50 1.61
C THR A 212 -10.81 -18.38 0.63
N PRO A 213 -10.67 -17.29 -0.15
CA PRO A 213 -9.47 -17.05 -0.96
C PRO A 213 -8.18 -17.00 -0.12
N LEU A 214 -8.20 -16.35 1.05
CA LEU A 214 -7.05 -16.32 1.96
C LEU A 214 -6.59 -17.72 2.34
N ARG A 215 -7.50 -18.57 2.85
CA ARG A 215 -7.17 -19.94 3.26
C ARG A 215 -6.59 -20.75 2.11
N ARG A 216 -7.15 -20.59 0.91
CA ARG A 216 -6.64 -21.23 -0.31
C ARG A 216 -5.22 -20.78 -0.63
N CYS A 217 -4.97 -19.46 -0.61
CA CYS A 217 -3.65 -18.90 -0.87
C CYS A 217 -2.62 -19.34 0.18
N ILE A 218 -3.00 -19.40 1.46
CA ILE A 218 -2.15 -19.92 2.55
C ILE A 218 -1.80 -21.39 2.29
N ALA A 219 -2.80 -22.24 2.03
CA ALA A 219 -2.57 -23.65 1.79
C ALA A 219 -1.65 -23.89 0.59
N ARG A 220 -1.87 -23.17 -0.53
CA ARG A 220 -1.03 -23.28 -1.72
C ARG A 220 0.36 -22.67 -1.53
N ARG A 221 0.49 -21.57 -0.80
CA ARG A 221 1.79 -21.02 -0.40
C ARG A 221 2.59 -22.06 0.40
N ASP A 222 1.93 -22.73 1.34
CA ASP A 222 2.57 -23.66 2.27
C ASP A 222 2.93 -25.00 1.63
N GLN A 223 2.33 -25.33 0.48
CA GLN A 223 2.77 -26.44 -0.38
C GLN A 223 4.17 -26.20 -0.96
N TYR A 224 4.62 -24.95 -1.10
CA TYR A 224 6.00 -24.66 -1.47
C TYR A 224 6.87 -24.70 -0.22
N GLU A 225 7.45 -25.87 0.05
CA GLU A 225 8.38 -26.08 1.16
C GLU A 225 9.35 -24.90 1.25
N LYS A 226 9.45 -24.32 2.45
CA LYS A 226 10.55 -23.39 2.73
C LYS A 226 11.82 -24.22 2.80
N THR A 227 12.79 -23.90 1.97
CA THR A 227 14.16 -24.40 2.16
C THR A 227 14.60 -24.07 3.59
N ALA A 228 15.54 -24.84 4.16
CA ALA A 228 16.03 -24.57 5.51
C ALA A 228 16.47 -23.09 5.67
N GLY A 229 17.17 -22.54 4.67
CA GLY A 229 17.55 -21.13 4.62
C GLY A 229 16.38 -20.14 4.56
N GLU A 230 15.26 -20.46 3.91
CA GLU A 230 14.07 -19.61 3.93
C GLU A 230 13.34 -19.65 5.28
N LYS A 231 13.34 -20.80 5.97
CA LYS A 231 12.80 -20.90 7.33
C LYS A 231 13.62 -20.06 8.29
N GLU A 232 14.95 -20.16 8.23
CA GLU A 232 15.88 -19.36 9.03
C GLU A 232 15.71 -17.86 8.78
N LYS A 233 15.66 -17.44 7.51
CA LYS A 233 15.39 -16.03 7.15
C LYS A 233 14.07 -15.53 7.70
N GLN A 234 13.01 -16.35 7.68
CA GLN A 234 11.72 -15.96 8.24
C GLN A 234 11.78 -15.81 9.77
N VAL A 235 12.44 -16.75 10.46
CA VAL A 235 12.63 -16.69 11.91
C VAL A 235 13.41 -15.44 12.29
N LEU A 236 14.50 -15.16 11.56
CA LEU A 236 15.29 -13.95 11.73
C LEU A 236 14.46 -12.69 11.47
N LEU A 237 13.69 -12.66 10.38
CA LEU A 237 12.85 -11.51 10.03
C LEU A 237 11.84 -11.21 11.15
N ASN A 238 11.13 -12.22 11.63
CA ASN A 238 10.13 -12.06 12.70
C ASN A 238 10.77 -11.51 13.98
N ARG A 239 11.93 -12.05 14.37
CA ARG A 239 12.70 -11.57 15.53
C ARG A 239 13.14 -10.11 15.35
N VAL A 240 13.67 -9.76 14.18
CA VAL A 240 14.15 -8.40 13.86
C VAL A 240 12.99 -7.41 13.86
N LEU A 241 11.87 -7.73 13.23
CA LEU A 241 10.68 -6.86 13.18
C LEU A 241 10.09 -6.63 14.57
N GLN A 242 9.99 -7.68 15.40
CA GLN A 242 9.53 -7.52 16.78
C GLN A 242 10.49 -6.65 17.61
N GLY A 243 11.80 -6.90 17.50
CA GLY A 243 12.82 -6.14 18.21
C GLY A 243 12.84 -4.66 17.81
N VAL A 244 12.82 -4.39 16.50
CA VAL A 244 12.85 -3.01 15.99
C VAL A 244 11.52 -2.28 16.25
N GLY A 245 10.40 -2.99 16.32
CA GLY A 245 9.11 -2.44 16.76
C GLY A 245 9.20 -1.86 18.18
N LYS A 246 9.79 -2.62 19.12
CA LYS A 246 10.07 -2.17 20.49
C LYS A 246 11.06 -0.99 20.52
N TYR A 247 12.11 -1.05 19.72
CA TYR A 247 13.06 0.06 19.56
C TYR A 247 12.35 1.35 19.11
N CYS A 248 11.52 1.26 18.07
CA CYS A 248 10.71 2.38 17.58
C CYS A 248 9.73 2.89 18.65
N GLN A 249 9.11 2.00 19.44
CA GLN A 249 8.22 2.41 20.53
C GLN A 249 8.98 3.18 21.61
N LYS A 250 10.16 2.69 22.02
CA LYS A 250 11.05 3.39 22.96
C LYS A 250 11.42 4.77 22.42
N MET A 251 11.82 4.86 21.15
CA MET A 251 12.19 6.11 20.51
C MET A 251 11.03 7.10 20.46
N LYS A 252 9.83 6.63 20.08
CA LYS A 252 8.60 7.44 20.04
C LYS A 252 8.25 8.03 21.40
N ASN A 253 8.44 7.26 22.48
CA ASN A 253 8.07 7.66 23.83
C ASN A 253 9.19 8.43 24.56
N SER A 254 10.40 8.46 24.02
CA SER A 254 11.51 9.18 24.63
C SER A 254 11.39 10.68 24.36
N ALA A 255 11.68 11.48 25.38
CA ALA A 255 12.01 12.89 25.22
C ALA A 255 13.51 13.03 24.97
N PHE A 256 13.89 13.92 24.08
CA PHE A 256 15.28 14.26 23.89
C PHE A 256 15.42 15.70 23.39
N HIS A 257 16.39 16.37 23.99
CA HIS A 257 16.86 17.68 23.59
C HIS A 257 18.34 17.53 23.30
N PHE A 258 18.71 17.77 22.04
CA PHE A 258 20.10 17.78 21.66
C PHE A 258 20.38 18.91 20.67
N PHE A 259 21.65 19.27 20.61
CA PHE A 259 22.21 20.04 19.52
C PHE A 259 23.49 19.38 19.05
N CYS A 260 23.86 19.65 17.80
CA CYS A 260 25.06 19.13 17.18
C CYS A 260 25.52 20.07 16.05
N GLN A 261 26.75 19.90 15.59
CA GLN A 261 27.22 20.57 14.37
C GLN A 261 26.70 19.80 13.15
N GLU A 262 26.04 20.51 12.23
CA GLU A 262 25.61 20.00 10.93
C GLU A 262 26.46 20.66 9.84
N GLU A 263 27.41 19.90 9.30
CA GLU A 263 28.28 20.31 8.20
C GLU A 263 27.74 19.79 6.88
N ILE A 264 27.49 20.68 5.93
CA ILE A 264 26.93 20.35 4.62
C ILE A 264 27.91 20.75 3.53
N VAL A 265 28.22 19.81 2.64
CA VAL A 265 28.90 20.07 1.37
C VAL A 265 27.94 19.73 0.24
N GLU A 266 27.58 20.74 -0.54
CA GLU A 266 26.71 20.61 -1.72
C GLU A 266 27.52 20.95 -2.99
N LEU A 267 27.52 20.01 -3.94
CA LEU A 267 28.10 20.17 -5.27
C LEU A 267 26.98 20.04 -6.29
N ILE A 268 26.84 21.04 -7.17
CA ILE A 268 25.86 21.01 -8.25
C ILE A 268 26.59 21.31 -9.55
N ASP A 269 26.50 20.38 -10.50
CA ASP A 269 27.00 20.53 -11.85
C ASP A 269 25.82 20.90 -12.78
N PHE A 270 25.85 22.13 -13.29
CA PHE A 270 24.88 22.67 -14.23
C PHE A 270 25.25 22.35 -15.68
N SER A 271 26.48 21.87 -15.96
CA SER A 271 26.89 21.48 -17.31
C SER A 271 26.08 20.30 -17.85
N VAL A 272 25.54 19.46 -16.96
CA VAL A 272 24.61 18.38 -17.30
C VAL A 272 23.26 18.92 -17.80
N GLU A 273 22.86 20.11 -17.34
CA GLU A 273 21.67 20.84 -17.79
C GLU A 273 21.98 21.73 -19.01
N ALA A 274 23.26 22.05 -19.22
CA ALA A 274 23.78 22.89 -20.30
C ALA A 274 23.76 22.22 -21.69
N ALA A 275 23.56 20.91 -21.78
CA ALA A 275 23.39 20.21 -23.07
C ALA A 275 22.13 20.63 -23.84
N HIS A 276 21.34 21.59 -23.34
CA HIS A 276 20.22 22.25 -24.03
C HIS A 276 20.46 23.77 -24.25
N ILE A 277 21.70 24.25 -24.13
CA ILE A 277 22.12 25.66 -24.34
C ILE A 277 22.03 26.10 -25.82
N GLU A 278 21.51 25.28 -26.74
CA GLU A 278 21.23 25.71 -28.11
C GLU A 278 20.09 26.76 -28.22
N LYS A 279 19.41 27.09 -27.11
CA LYS A 279 18.31 28.08 -27.06
C LYS A 279 18.60 29.33 -26.22
N ILE A 280 19.86 29.63 -25.90
CA ILE A 280 20.18 30.94 -25.30
C ILE A 280 20.10 32.01 -26.40
N PRO A 281 19.22 33.04 -26.29
CA PRO A 281 19.18 34.16 -27.22
C PRO A 281 20.57 34.77 -27.40
N LYS A 282 20.94 35.17 -28.62
CA LYS A 282 22.30 35.68 -28.95
C LYS A 282 22.81 36.74 -27.97
N GLU A 283 21.90 37.56 -27.44
CA GLU A 283 22.11 38.62 -26.44
C GLU A 283 22.68 38.15 -25.09
N TYR A 284 22.55 36.86 -24.73
CA TYR A 284 23.13 36.30 -23.49
C TYR A 284 24.38 35.42 -23.75
N ARG A 285 24.87 35.34 -25.01
CA ARG A 285 26.16 34.69 -25.31
C ARG A 285 27.29 35.58 -24.81
N GLY A 286 27.90 35.19 -23.69
CA GLY A 286 28.97 35.95 -23.04
C GLY A 286 28.91 35.90 -21.51
N ILE A 287 27.81 35.42 -20.93
CA ILE A 287 27.74 35.14 -19.49
C ILE A 287 28.47 33.81 -19.22
N GLU A 288 29.62 33.86 -18.55
CA GLU A 288 30.26 32.67 -18.00
C GLU A 288 29.36 32.06 -16.90
N VAL A 289 28.52 31.11 -17.28
CA VAL A 289 27.84 30.26 -16.31
C VAL A 289 28.88 29.26 -15.81
N LEU A 290 29.33 29.43 -14.56
CA LEU A 290 30.22 28.44 -13.94
C LEU A 290 29.58 27.05 -14.07
N PRO A 291 30.30 26.06 -14.63
CA PRO A 291 29.73 24.76 -14.93
C PRO A 291 29.30 24.02 -13.66
N TRP A 292 29.90 24.36 -12.51
CA TRP A 292 29.57 23.79 -11.21
C TRP A 292 29.54 24.85 -10.12
N ILE A 293 28.77 24.59 -9.06
CA ILE A 293 28.75 25.36 -7.82
C ILE A 293 29.07 24.41 -6.67
N LYS A 294 29.94 24.87 -5.76
CA LYS A 294 30.18 24.24 -4.46
C LYS A 294 29.68 25.18 -3.36
N ASN A 295 28.70 24.73 -2.61
CA ASN A 295 28.25 25.40 -1.40
C ASN A 295 28.70 24.58 -0.18
N THR A 296 29.18 25.27 0.85
CA THR A 296 29.42 24.66 2.16
C THR A 296 28.67 25.42 3.22
N TYR A 297 28.08 24.70 4.16
CA TYR A 297 27.32 25.29 5.26
C TYR A 297 27.71 24.62 6.56
N LEU A 298 27.82 25.40 7.62
CA LEU A 298 27.93 24.92 8.99
C LEU A 298 26.76 25.48 9.77
N TYR A 299 25.88 24.59 10.24
CA TYR A 299 24.80 24.93 11.16
C TYR A 299 25.09 24.38 12.55
N GLU A 300 24.62 25.09 13.55
CA GLU A 300 24.28 24.49 14.83
C GLU A 300 22.84 23.98 14.71
N TYR A 301 22.69 22.67 14.66
CA TYR A 301 21.41 21.99 14.51
C TYR A 301 20.86 21.66 15.89
N GLN A 302 19.60 21.97 16.15
CA GLN A 302 18.92 21.62 17.39
C GLN A 302 17.63 20.86 17.08
N LEU A 303 17.37 19.83 17.89
CA LEU A 303 16.08 19.17 17.91
C LEU A 303 15.61 18.95 19.34
N ILE A 304 14.38 19.41 19.60
CA ILE A 304 13.67 19.25 20.85
C ILE A 304 12.44 18.39 20.58
N LYS A 305 12.33 17.30 21.33
CA LYS A 305 11.15 16.45 21.35
C LYS A 305 10.63 16.30 22.77
N GLU A 306 9.41 16.76 23.00
CA GLU A 306 8.70 16.67 24.28
C GLU A 306 7.30 16.11 24.03
N GLY A 307 7.06 14.88 24.51
CA GLY A 307 5.81 14.17 24.18
C GLY A 307 5.60 14.03 22.67
N LYS A 308 4.59 14.71 22.14
CA LYS A 308 4.24 14.77 20.71
C LYS A 308 4.82 15.98 19.98
N GLU A 309 5.29 16.98 20.70
CA GLU A 309 5.84 18.20 20.13
C GLU A 309 7.27 17.92 19.64
N ILE A 310 7.57 18.41 18.44
CA ILE A 310 8.86 18.26 17.78
C ILE A 310 9.20 19.63 17.20
N ASN A 311 10.27 20.23 17.71
CA ASN A 311 10.84 21.45 17.17
C ASN A 311 12.24 21.17 16.60
N GLU A 312 12.47 21.55 15.35
CA GLU A 312 13.75 21.43 14.66
C GLU A 312 14.16 22.82 14.19
N THR A 313 15.30 23.30 14.68
CA THR A 313 15.83 24.63 14.39
C THR A 313 17.30 24.54 13.97
N ARG A 314 17.78 25.59 13.30
CA ARG A 314 19.15 25.69 12.82
C ARG A 314 19.65 27.12 12.98
N THR A 315 20.87 27.27 13.51
CA THR A 315 21.61 28.53 13.47
C THR A 315 22.72 28.41 12.43
N LEU A 316 22.68 29.22 11.36
CA LEU A 316 23.72 29.23 10.34
C LEU A 316 24.96 29.93 10.88
N ILE A 317 26.02 29.17 11.16
CA ILE A 317 27.28 29.69 11.69
C ILE A 317 28.18 30.16 10.56
N LYS A 318 28.33 29.35 9.50
CA LYS A 318 29.15 29.68 8.32
C LYS A 318 28.45 29.28 7.03
N GLN A 319 28.60 30.12 6.01
CA GLN A 319 28.26 29.82 4.63
C GLN A 319 29.49 30.09 3.77
N ASN A 320 29.99 29.05 3.12
CA ASN A 320 31.28 29.05 2.46
C ASN A 320 32.36 29.53 3.44
N SER A 321 33.26 30.40 3.00
CA SER A 321 34.31 30.95 3.84
C SER A 321 33.82 32.06 4.78
N PHE A 322 32.53 32.42 4.76
CA PHE A 322 31.99 33.57 5.50
C PHE A 322 31.20 33.16 6.74
N LYS A 323 31.47 33.82 7.86
CA LYS A 323 30.68 33.70 9.09
C LYS A 323 29.34 34.43 8.92
N LYS A 324 28.24 33.85 9.41
CA LYS A 324 26.87 34.38 9.27
C LYS A 324 26.15 34.58 10.60
N ASN A 325 26.27 33.63 11.53
CA ASN A 325 25.60 33.63 12.84
C ASN A 325 24.11 34.01 12.77
N GLN A 326 23.35 33.40 11.86
CA GLN A 326 21.93 33.68 11.69
C GLN A 326 21.10 32.61 12.40
N ALA A 327 20.37 32.99 13.45
CA ALA A 327 19.40 32.12 14.12
C ALA A 327 18.19 31.80 13.22
N ASP A 328 17.55 30.66 13.48
CA ASP A 328 16.37 30.15 12.75
C ASP A 328 16.53 30.18 11.23
N ALA A 329 17.75 29.88 10.77
CA ALA A 329 18.09 29.87 9.37
C ALA A 329 17.42 28.68 8.66
N PRO A 330 16.77 28.88 7.50
CA PRO A 330 16.28 27.78 6.70
C PRO A 330 17.45 26.97 6.13
N LEU A 331 17.21 25.71 5.77
CA LEU A 331 18.19 24.90 5.04
C LEU A 331 18.44 25.52 3.65
N LEU A 332 19.61 26.12 3.46
CA LEU A 332 19.98 26.89 2.26
C LEU A 332 20.42 26.04 1.06
N THR A 333 20.48 24.71 1.21
CA THR A 333 20.82 23.78 0.12
C THR A 333 19.85 23.94 -1.05
N ARG A 334 20.38 23.99 -2.28
CA ARG A 334 19.57 24.08 -3.51
C ARG A 334 19.01 22.71 -3.95
N GLY A 335 19.64 21.63 -3.50
CA GLY A 335 19.30 20.25 -3.81
C GLY A 335 18.06 19.73 -3.08
N HIS A 336 18.22 18.61 -2.37
CA HIS A 336 17.12 18.01 -1.61
C HIS A 336 17.07 18.62 -0.21
N LYS A 337 15.89 19.15 0.15
CA LYS A 337 15.62 19.56 1.53
C LYS A 337 15.17 18.36 2.33
N TYR A 338 15.75 18.19 3.51
CA TYR A 338 15.38 17.16 4.46
C TYR A 338 15.06 17.82 5.81
N GLU A 339 14.29 17.13 6.62
CA GLU A 339 13.98 17.48 8.00
C GLU A 339 13.89 16.19 8.81
N LYS A 340 14.05 16.31 10.13
CA LYS A 340 13.62 15.29 11.08
C LYS A 340 14.28 13.92 10.86
N LEU A 341 15.54 13.93 10.40
CA LEU A 341 16.32 12.73 10.01
C LEU A 341 16.28 11.61 11.04
N ILE A 342 16.32 12.00 12.32
CA ILE A 342 16.25 11.07 13.45
C ILE A 342 15.03 10.14 13.38
N PHE A 343 13.90 10.57 12.83
CA PHE A 343 12.67 9.77 12.77
C PHE A 343 12.56 8.85 11.55
N GLY A 344 13.59 8.75 10.70
CA GLY A 344 13.64 7.80 9.59
C GLY A 344 13.27 6.36 9.98
N PRO A 345 13.84 5.80 11.08
CA PRO A 345 13.42 4.51 11.60
C PRO A 345 11.92 4.42 11.93
N LEU A 346 11.33 5.43 12.58
CA LEU A 346 9.90 5.42 12.93
C LEU A 346 9.02 5.37 11.68
N ALA A 347 9.39 6.10 10.62
CA ALA A 347 8.64 6.19 9.38
C ALA A 347 8.63 4.88 8.57
N LEU A 348 9.60 3.98 8.77
CA LEU A 348 9.70 2.71 8.07
C LEU A 348 9.32 1.50 8.94
N LEU A 349 9.65 1.54 10.23
CA LEU A 349 9.76 0.34 11.07
C LEU A 349 8.94 0.36 12.35
N SER A 350 8.23 1.45 12.66
CA SER A 350 7.30 1.42 13.80
C SER A 350 6.20 0.38 13.58
N GLU A 351 5.64 -0.16 14.65
CA GLU A 351 4.59 -1.19 14.55
C GLU A 351 3.44 -0.77 13.62
N PHE A 352 3.06 0.52 13.65
CA PHE A 352 2.07 1.08 12.73
C PHE A 352 2.48 0.91 11.26
N TRP A 353 3.73 1.19 10.92
CA TRP A 353 4.25 1.08 9.56
C TRP A 353 4.59 -0.36 9.18
N GLN A 354 4.93 -1.23 10.14
CA GLN A 354 5.26 -2.63 9.82
C GLN A 354 4.11 -3.36 9.10
N TYR A 355 2.85 -3.08 9.44
CA TYR A 355 1.70 -3.65 8.73
C TYR A 355 1.52 -3.12 7.29
N ARG A 356 2.15 -1.97 6.97
CA ARG A 356 2.02 -1.24 5.70
C ARG A 356 3.20 -1.48 4.75
N PHE A 357 4.22 -2.21 5.19
CA PHE A 357 5.42 -2.52 4.43
C PHE A 357 5.65 -4.01 4.31
N TYR A 358 6.11 -4.46 3.15
CA TYR A 358 6.70 -5.77 2.95
C TYR A 358 8.11 -5.71 3.49
N PHE A 359 8.51 -6.74 4.21
CA PHE A 359 9.89 -6.90 4.62
C PHE A 359 10.47 -8.21 4.16
N ASN A 360 11.74 -8.19 3.82
CA ASN A 360 12.51 -9.37 3.50
C ASN A 360 13.93 -9.24 4.03
N VAL A 361 14.49 -10.34 4.54
CA VAL A 361 15.92 -10.37 4.86
C VAL A 361 16.70 -10.54 3.57
N LEU A 362 17.47 -9.53 3.20
CA LEU A 362 18.35 -9.58 2.04
C LEU A 362 19.57 -10.44 2.37
N ARG A 363 20.26 -10.09 3.45
CA ARG A 363 21.50 -10.74 3.91
C ARG A 363 21.81 -10.36 5.35
N GLU A 364 22.81 -11.03 5.89
CA GLU A 364 23.45 -10.67 7.16
C GLU A 364 24.87 -10.21 6.84
N GLU A 365 25.31 -9.12 7.47
CA GLU A 365 26.66 -8.60 7.29
C GLU A 365 27.11 -7.82 8.52
N LYS A 366 28.42 -7.57 8.62
CA LYS A 366 28.97 -6.67 9.65
C LYS A 366 29.01 -5.24 9.14
N LEU A 367 28.38 -4.33 9.88
CA LEU A 367 28.48 -2.90 9.64
C LEU A 367 29.13 -2.25 10.86
N TRP A 368 30.29 -1.61 10.65
CA TRP A 368 31.10 -1.00 11.73
C TRP A 368 31.44 -1.97 12.87
N GLY A 369 31.68 -3.24 12.53
CA GLY A 369 31.99 -4.30 13.48
C GLY A 369 30.78 -4.94 14.18
N GLU A 370 29.57 -4.38 14.01
CA GLU A 370 28.34 -4.94 14.57
C GLU A 370 27.68 -5.93 13.60
N ASP A 371 27.21 -7.06 14.13
CA ASP A 371 26.42 -8.02 13.34
C ASP A 371 25.04 -7.44 13.04
N THR A 372 24.72 -7.29 11.76
CA THR A 372 23.47 -6.69 11.29
C THR A 372 22.67 -7.63 10.41
N ALA A 373 21.35 -7.54 10.55
CA ALA A 373 20.40 -8.03 9.56
C ALA A 373 20.09 -6.88 8.60
N VAL A 374 20.30 -7.10 7.30
CA VAL A 374 19.91 -6.16 6.25
C VAL A 374 18.55 -6.58 5.74
N ILE A 375 17.54 -5.76 6.02
CA ILE A 375 16.19 -5.99 5.54
C ILE A 375 15.82 -5.00 4.45
N GLU A 376 15.04 -5.43 3.48
CA GLU A 376 14.34 -4.55 2.56
C GLU A 376 12.98 -4.19 3.13
N ALA A 377 12.55 -2.94 3.00
CA ALA A 377 11.22 -2.46 3.31
C ALA A 377 10.60 -1.90 2.02
N ILE A 378 9.47 -2.47 1.58
CA ILE A 378 8.73 -2.01 0.39
C ILE A 378 7.27 -1.69 0.78
N PRO A 379 6.75 -0.48 0.57
CA PRO A 379 5.38 -0.14 0.95
C PRO A 379 4.39 -0.98 0.15
N LEU A 380 3.27 -1.32 0.77
CA LEU A 380 2.11 -1.80 0.02
C LEU A 380 1.70 -0.74 -1.00
N HIS A 381 1.26 -1.15 -2.19
CA HIS A 381 0.96 -0.25 -3.31
C HIS A 381 -0.03 0.88 -2.94
N LEU A 382 -0.94 0.67 -1.98
CA LEU A 382 -1.83 1.73 -1.47
C LEU A 382 -1.08 2.91 -0.81
N TYR A 383 0.14 2.68 -0.33
CA TYR A 383 1.01 3.67 0.31
C TYR A 383 2.25 4.01 -0.53
N ALA A 384 2.45 3.33 -1.68
CA ALA A 384 3.67 3.45 -2.47
C ALA A 384 3.85 4.82 -3.15
N GLN A 385 2.77 5.56 -3.39
CA GLN A 385 2.84 6.84 -4.09
C GLN A 385 3.53 7.96 -3.28
N ASN A 386 3.58 7.86 -1.95
CA ASN A 386 3.98 8.97 -1.08
C ASN A 386 4.97 8.61 0.02
N HIS A 387 5.66 7.46 -0.07
CA HIS A 387 6.41 6.97 1.08
C HIS A 387 7.79 6.42 0.73
N LEU A 388 8.79 6.82 1.52
CA LEU A 388 10.16 6.37 1.36
C LEU A 388 10.27 4.87 1.65
N PHE A 389 11.17 4.18 0.95
CA PHE A 389 11.38 2.75 1.10
C PHE A 389 12.78 2.35 0.67
N GLY A 390 13.27 1.18 1.09
CA GLY A 390 14.64 0.77 0.79
C GLY A 390 15.20 -0.28 1.74
N SER A 391 16.53 -0.37 1.78
CA SER A 391 17.27 -1.30 2.62
C SER A 391 17.61 -0.68 3.99
N ILE A 392 17.56 -1.48 5.04
CA ILE A 392 17.76 -1.03 6.42
C ILE A 392 18.67 -2.01 7.14
N TRP A 393 19.69 -1.49 7.80
CA TRP A 393 20.65 -2.24 8.59
C TRP A 393 20.25 -2.16 10.06
N ILE A 394 19.93 -3.31 10.63
CA ILE A 394 19.43 -3.41 12.00
C ILE A 394 20.41 -4.29 12.80
N SER A 395 20.84 -3.80 13.96
CA SER A 395 21.69 -4.57 14.88
C SER A 395 20.97 -5.86 15.30
N LYS A 396 21.65 -7.01 15.22
CA LYS A 396 21.10 -8.27 15.72
C LYS A 396 21.11 -8.34 17.26
N ASN A 397 21.89 -7.48 17.90
CA ASN A 397 22.11 -7.49 19.35
C ASN A 397 21.04 -6.70 20.08
N ASP A 398 20.76 -5.47 19.66
CA ASP A 398 19.84 -4.56 20.35
C ASP A 398 18.72 -3.97 19.46
N PHE A 399 18.66 -4.40 18.20
CA PHE A 399 17.64 -4.00 17.22
C PHE A 399 17.61 -2.50 16.90
N THR A 400 18.68 -1.77 17.23
CA THR A 400 18.82 -0.37 16.81
C THR A 400 19.11 -0.30 15.30
N VAL A 401 18.69 0.78 14.66
CA VAL A 401 18.90 1.00 13.23
C VAL A 401 20.23 1.73 13.02
N LEU A 402 21.14 1.13 12.25
CA LEU A 402 22.47 1.69 11.97
C LEU A 402 22.49 2.51 10.68
N LYS A 403 21.77 2.07 9.65
CA LYS A 403 21.76 2.71 8.33
C LYS A 403 20.42 2.47 7.65
N ILE A 404 19.94 3.48 6.93
CA ILE A 404 18.82 3.36 5.99
C ILE A 404 19.35 3.80 4.63
N GLN A 405 19.24 2.93 3.62
CA GLN A 405 19.53 3.26 2.24
C GLN A 405 18.24 3.21 1.44
N TRP A 406 17.80 4.36 0.95
CA TRP A 406 16.55 4.47 0.24
C TRP A 406 16.69 4.00 -1.21
N ASN A 407 15.62 3.40 -1.70
CA ASN A 407 15.50 3.08 -3.11
C ASN A 407 15.31 4.39 -3.89
N PRO A 408 16.06 4.62 -4.98
CA PRO A 408 15.92 5.84 -5.80
C PRO A 408 14.49 6.11 -6.29
N ARG A 409 13.70 5.07 -6.54
CA ARG A 409 12.30 5.20 -6.97
C ARG A 409 11.38 5.80 -5.90
N SER A 410 11.79 5.73 -4.63
CA SER A 410 11.04 6.28 -3.51
C SER A 410 11.17 7.80 -3.38
N ILE A 411 12.14 8.41 -4.08
CA ILE A 411 12.33 9.86 -4.11
C ILE A 411 11.22 10.46 -4.97
N GLY A 412 10.44 11.40 -4.42
CA GLY A 412 9.29 12.04 -5.10
C GLY A 412 9.58 12.82 -6.39
N ARG A 413 10.83 12.78 -6.89
CA ARG A 413 11.27 13.37 -8.17
C ARG A 413 11.79 12.32 -9.16
N SER A 414 11.53 11.03 -8.95
CA SER A 414 11.99 9.94 -9.80
C SER A 414 11.69 10.16 -11.30
N HIS A 415 10.49 10.67 -11.63
CA HIS A 415 10.12 11.00 -13.00
C HIS A 415 11.05 12.06 -13.65
N GLN A 416 11.47 13.08 -12.89
CA GLN A 416 12.39 14.11 -13.39
C GLN A 416 13.78 13.54 -13.64
N ILE A 417 14.26 12.67 -12.74
CA ILE A 417 15.54 11.98 -12.87
C ILE A 417 15.54 11.10 -14.12
N GLU A 418 14.46 10.36 -14.38
CA GLU A 418 14.34 9.53 -15.58
C GLU A 418 14.21 10.34 -16.87
N LYS A 419 13.51 11.47 -16.84
CA LYS A 419 13.45 12.39 -17.99
C LYS A 419 14.85 12.89 -18.36
N LYS A 420 15.65 13.29 -17.36
CA LYS A 420 17.05 13.70 -17.57
C LYS A 420 17.92 12.56 -18.06
N ALA A 421 17.80 11.37 -17.48
CA ALA A 421 18.53 10.17 -17.91
C ALA A 421 18.34 9.90 -19.41
N ARG A 422 17.09 9.99 -19.89
CA ARG A 422 16.76 9.85 -21.32
C ARG A 422 17.39 10.95 -22.17
N ALA A 423 17.35 12.21 -21.73
CA ALA A 423 17.96 13.32 -22.45
C ALA A 423 19.49 13.20 -22.58
N LEU A 424 20.14 12.53 -21.62
CA LEU A 424 21.58 12.30 -21.59
C LEU A 424 22.03 11.00 -22.25
N ASP A 425 21.10 10.19 -22.77
CA ASP A 425 21.37 8.82 -23.23
C ASP A 425 22.18 8.00 -22.19
N ALA A 426 21.78 8.13 -20.92
CA ALA A 426 22.48 7.60 -19.76
C ALA A 426 21.51 6.93 -18.77
N ALA A 427 22.02 6.02 -17.93
CA ALA A 427 21.25 5.39 -16.86
C ALA A 427 21.40 6.16 -15.54
N PRO A 428 20.32 6.37 -14.76
CA PRO A 428 20.43 7.02 -13.46
C PRO A 428 21.17 6.12 -12.46
N ASN A 429 22.10 6.72 -11.70
CA ASN A 429 22.85 6.10 -10.63
C ASN A 429 22.71 6.97 -9.38
N ILE A 430 21.68 6.71 -8.59
CA ILE A 430 21.36 7.51 -7.40
C ILE A 430 21.81 6.77 -6.15
N THR A 431 22.59 7.44 -5.31
CA THR A 431 22.95 6.95 -3.98
C THR A 431 22.26 7.81 -2.95
N PHE A 432 21.48 7.20 -2.06
CA PHE A 432 20.70 7.95 -1.07
C PHE A 432 20.61 7.18 0.24
N PHE A 433 21.22 7.68 1.32
CA PHE A 433 21.22 7.01 2.61
C PHE A 433 21.37 7.96 3.81
N ALA A 434 21.01 7.47 4.99
CA ALA A 434 21.35 8.05 6.28
C ALA A 434 22.00 7.00 7.19
N GLU A 435 23.00 7.43 7.95
CA GLU A 435 23.72 6.64 8.95
C GLU A 435 23.41 7.16 10.35
N PHE A 436 23.37 6.24 11.33
CA PHE A 436 23.01 6.52 12.71
C PHE A 436 24.06 5.93 13.67
N ARG A 437 25.22 6.58 13.76
CA ARG A 437 26.36 6.04 14.53
C ARG A 437 26.28 6.37 16.01
N GLU A 438 25.89 7.59 16.34
CA GLU A 438 25.88 8.09 17.72
C GLU A 438 24.78 7.41 18.53
N LYS A 439 25.10 6.84 19.70
CA LYS A 439 24.13 6.10 20.51
C LYS A 439 24.04 6.68 21.92
N LYS A 440 22.86 7.15 22.30
CA LYS A 440 22.57 7.66 23.66
C LYS A 440 21.31 7.01 24.21
N ARG A 441 21.39 6.48 25.44
CA ARG A 441 20.27 5.81 26.14
C ARG A 441 19.54 4.74 25.29
N GLY A 442 20.28 4.07 24.40
CA GLY A 442 19.73 3.04 23.51
C GLY A 442 18.93 3.56 22.32
N ILE A 443 19.07 4.84 21.97
CA ILE A 443 18.59 5.44 20.71
C ILE A 443 19.80 5.83 19.88
N ARG A 444 19.76 5.56 18.57
CA ARG A 444 20.79 6.00 17.64
C ARG A 444 20.38 7.32 16.97
N PHE A 445 21.33 8.25 16.88
CA PHE A 445 21.20 9.59 16.33
C PHE A 445 21.89 9.64 14.97
N PRO A 446 21.38 10.45 14.01
CA PRO A 446 22.00 10.60 12.69
C PRO A 446 23.48 11.00 12.82
N SER A 447 24.32 10.53 11.92
CA SER A 447 25.73 10.95 11.85
C SER A 447 26.11 11.39 10.44
N ARG A 448 25.41 10.86 9.44
CA ARG A 448 25.60 11.25 8.05
C ARG A 448 24.30 11.13 7.27
N TYR A 449 24.04 12.09 6.41
CA TYR A 449 23.04 12.00 5.35
C TYR A 449 23.75 12.24 4.02
N TYR A 450 23.51 11.37 3.05
CA TYR A 450 24.18 11.44 1.75
C TYR A 450 23.20 11.25 0.62
N LEU A 451 23.21 12.18 -0.33
CA LEU A 451 22.49 12.09 -1.58
C LEU A 451 23.43 12.40 -2.73
N GLU A 452 23.51 11.50 -3.70
CA GLU A 452 24.21 11.71 -4.97
C GLU A 452 23.27 11.36 -6.12
N GLU A 453 22.99 12.34 -6.98
CA GLU A 453 22.33 12.18 -8.26
C GLU A 453 23.41 12.13 -9.35
N ALA A 454 23.61 10.95 -9.92
CA ALA A 454 24.57 10.75 -11.00
C ALA A 454 23.95 9.98 -12.17
N TYR A 455 24.63 10.02 -13.31
CA TYR A 455 24.23 9.36 -14.55
C TYR A 455 25.43 8.62 -15.14
N ILE A 456 25.21 7.39 -15.60
CA ILE A 456 26.24 6.56 -16.23
C ILE A 456 25.90 6.45 -17.71
N ASN A 457 26.78 6.95 -18.58
CA ASN A 457 26.57 6.86 -20.02
C ASN A 457 26.87 5.44 -20.56
N LYS A 458 26.59 5.21 -21.85
CA LYS A 458 26.88 3.92 -22.53
C LYS A 458 28.34 3.47 -22.46
N LYS A 459 29.29 4.40 -22.24
CA LYS A 459 30.73 4.10 -22.07
C LYS A 459 31.12 3.80 -20.62
N GLY A 460 30.16 3.75 -19.69
CA GLY A 460 30.40 3.53 -18.27
C GLY A 460 30.92 4.74 -17.50
N LYS A 461 31.05 5.92 -18.14
CA LYS A 461 31.50 7.14 -17.47
C LYS A 461 30.37 7.69 -16.59
N LYS A 462 30.69 7.92 -15.31
CA LYS A 462 29.79 8.51 -14.30
C LYS A 462 29.88 10.03 -14.30
N TYR A 463 28.75 10.69 -14.41
CA TYR A 463 28.57 12.14 -14.33
C TYR A 463 27.75 12.46 -13.09
N VAL A 464 28.31 13.22 -12.14
CA VAL A 464 27.63 13.58 -10.89
C VAL A 464 27.00 14.95 -11.07
N ARG A 465 25.66 15.00 -11.08
CA ARG A 465 24.90 16.25 -11.22
C ARG A 465 24.73 16.96 -9.89
N LEU A 466 24.39 16.22 -8.84
CA LEU A 466 24.21 16.74 -7.49
C LEU A 466 24.87 15.79 -6.51
N ARG A 467 25.65 16.34 -5.59
CA ARG A 467 26.08 15.65 -4.38
C ARG A 467 25.77 16.52 -3.19
N GLN A 468 25.15 15.95 -2.17
CA GLN A 468 24.85 16.60 -0.92
C GLN A 468 25.31 15.65 0.20
N ASP A 469 26.41 16.03 0.85
CA ASP A 469 27.03 15.27 1.93
C ASP A 469 26.87 16.06 3.23
N VAL A 470 26.14 15.49 4.17
CA VAL A 470 25.79 16.11 5.44
C VAL A 470 26.41 15.26 6.54
N THR A 471 27.24 15.87 7.38
CA THR A 471 27.84 15.23 8.55
C THR A 471 27.27 15.88 9.81
N LEU A 472 26.77 15.06 10.72
CA LEU A 472 26.31 15.50 12.04
C LEU A 472 27.26 14.96 13.10
N LYS A 473 27.84 15.84 13.91
CA LYS A 473 28.87 15.51 14.91
C LYS A 473 28.80 16.42 16.13
N ASP A 474 29.61 16.11 17.14
CA ASP A 474 29.71 16.89 18.38
C ASP A 474 28.37 17.02 19.11
N TYR A 475 27.69 15.88 19.28
CA TYR A 475 26.38 15.80 19.93
C TYR A 475 26.45 16.15 21.40
N MET A 476 25.60 17.10 21.79
CA MET A 476 25.39 17.50 23.18
C MET A 476 23.94 17.27 23.57
N PHE A 477 23.73 16.53 24.66
CA PHE A 477 22.40 16.14 25.14
C PHE A 477 22.06 16.86 26.43
N PHE A 478 20.86 17.43 26.50
CA PHE A 478 20.34 18.00 27.73
C PHE A 478 19.40 17.03 28.44
N VAL A 479 19.41 17.09 29.77
CA VAL A 479 18.49 16.32 30.59
C VAL A 479 17.17 17.08 30.64
N VAL A 480 16.15 16.55 29.98
CA VAL A 480 14.77 17.00 30.20
C VAL A 480 14.37 16.48 31.60
N ALA A 481 14.39 17.35 32.60
CA ALA A 481 13.86 17.03 33.92
C ALA A 481 12.34 16.82 33.75
N SER A 482 11.88 15.59 33.91
CA SER A 482 10.43 15.35 33.97
C SER A 482 10.01 15.70 35.39
N GLU A 483 9.33 16.83 35.58
CA GLU A 483 8.57 17.06 36.81
C GLU A 483 7.47 15.99 36.87
N VAL A 484 7.66 15.00 37.72
CA VAL A 484 6.60 14.07 38.11
C VAL A 484 5.69 14.86 39.05
N VAL A 485 4.60 15.41 38.52
CA VAL A 485 3.51 15.90 39.36
C VAL A 485 2.81 14.67 39.95
N GLU A 486 3.28 14.21 41.11
CA GLU A 486 2.54 13.27 41.95
C GLU A 486 1.25 13.96 42.40
N THR A 487 0.16 13.68 41.71
CA THR A 487 -1.18 14.02 42.19
C THR A 487 -1.48 13.12 43.38
N LYS A 488 -1.27 13.63 44.60
CA LYS A 488 -1.76 12.99 45.82
C LYS A 488 -3.30 12.87 45.72
N PRO A 489 -3.89 11.69 45.94
CA PRO A 489 -5.33 11.55 45.99
C PRO A 489 -5.88 12.33 47.18
N GLY A 490 -6.67 13.36 46.90
CA GLY A 490 -7.33 14.19 47.90
C GLY A 490 -8.29 13.36 48.75
N THR A 491 -8.05 13.32 50.06
CA THR A 491 -9.01 12.90 51.06
C THR A 491 -10.26 13.77 50.98
N LEU A 492 -11.37 13.17 50.52
CA LEU A 492 -12.72 13.69 50.71
C LEU A 492 -13.00 13.80 52.22
N LYS A 493 -12.90 15.01 52.78
CA LYS A 493 -13.56 15.34 54.05
C LYS A 493 -15.02 15.59 53.75
N ARG A 494 -15.89 14.68 54.22
CA ARG A 494 -17.31 14.94 54.41
C ARG A 494 -17.48 16.10 55.40
N ARG A 495 -18.18 17.15 54.99
CA ARG A 495 -19.11 17.91 55.81
C ARG A 495 -20.21 18.46 54.93
#